data_AF-A0A3C1DBR1-F1
#
_entry.id   AF-A0A3C1DBR1-F1
#
_cell.length_a   1.000
_cell.length_b   1.000
_cell.length_c   1.000
_cell.angle_alpha   90.00
_cell.angle_beta   90.00
_cell.angle_gamma   90.00
#
_symmetry.space_group_name_H-M   'P 1'
#
loop_
_entity.id
_entity.type
_entity.pdbx_description
1 polymer ?
#
loop_
_entity_poly.entity_id
_entity_poly.type
_entity_poly.pdbx_seq_one_letter_code
_entity_poly.pdbx_strand_id
1 'polypeptide(L)'
;MRTETGSQRTKDVVAMRKTVVIMRHAKAKRPVEGQPDLERPLSEAGKRAEAATLPDAVLLWPQGTAEVWTSPAKRAFQTARMLVAALSAQGVDVGGIARTMPCLWDGDGAALARAIVESPADVIAIVGHNPLVEAWCRALSGAELRFATGSLAAIELDIDDTILASVSWPDLFGIPGDVEDSDNRETSPALERVMPTELYVLGAHSRLLWFVQGPVSQRWKTLSTIEKVLRTGSDTVAERLAAFQEDPDDIETMHKFRVSIRTLRSLAAFVRPWQDKRQNACVNDELRSVVRLTSRQRELDVLAEQCAERPDSSEELVSFLREAAAAERKRVMKALASKKTRKSLARVGKELSDVSWRPRIVHDGLDPSEMRARFDALASALANDLAALDLADVERTHDVRKRAKRVRYNAEKFSDIIGGDAVGIAKDMTAHQDNLGAICDARVNIDIVNSFLEQDLPPEISRELALLRTENEDYLRDTLGY
;
A
#
# COMPACT_ATOMS: atom_id res chain seq x y z
N MET A 1 3.92 89.47 13.19
CA MET A 1 4.57 88.39 12.42
C MET A 1 4.56 87.14 13.26
N ARG A 2 3.66 86.20 12.95
CA ARG A 2 3.69 84.84 13.52
C ARG A 2 4.67 84.04 12.70
N THR A 3 5.71 83.50 13.34
CA THR A 3 6.65 82.57 12.73
C THR A 3 6.02 81.18 12.73
N GLU A 4 5.67 80.71 11.54
CA GLU A 4 5.20 79.35 11.29
C GLU A 4 6.34 78.36 11.57
N THR A 5 6.16 77.53 12.60
CA THR A 5 6.94 76.32 12.80
C THR A 5 6.53 75.30 11.73
N GLY A 6 7.45 75.02 10.82
CA GLY A 6 7.31 73.99 9.80
C GLY A 6 7.03 72.63 10.45
N SER A 7 5.82 72.13 10.24
CA SER A 7 5.45 70.75 10.51
C SER A 7 6.25 69.85 9.58
N GLN A 8 7.27 69.17 10.14
CA GLN A 8 7.86 67.99 9.52
C GLN A 8 6.76 66.95 9.41
N ARG A 9 6.17 66.83 8.22
CA ARG A 9 5.41 65.65 7.82
C ARG A 9 6.36 64.45 7.90
N THR A 10 6.24 63.67 8.96
CA THR A 10 6.63 62.26 8.95
C THR A 10 6.04 61.64 7.69
N LYS A 11 6.89 61.20 6.76
CA LYS A 11 6.45 60.35 5.65
C LYS A 11 5.83 59.12 6.29
N ASP A 12 4.58 58.83 5.98
CA ASP A 12 3.93 57.59 6.39
C ASP A 12 4.78 56.44 5.84
N VAL A 13 5.37 55.65 6.74
CA VAL A 13 6.08 54.42 6.39
C VAL A 13 5.03 53.46 5.84
N VAL A 14 5.12 53.10 4.56
CA VAL A 14 4.22 52.11 3.97
C VAL A 14 4.72 50.73 4.39
N ALA A 15 4.39 50.31 5.61
CA ALA A 15 4.64 48.96 6.07
C ALA A 15 3.64 48.00 5.39
N MET A 16 4.16 47.09 4.57
CA MET A 16 3.39 46.04 3.92
C MET A 16 3.58 44.73 4.67
N ARG A 17 2.48 44.09 5.06
CA ARG A 17 2.50 42.73 5.59
C ARG A 17 2.25 41.73 4.48
N LYS A 18 3.12 40.72 4.38
CA LYS A 18 2.95 39.56 3.50
C LYS A 18 3.14 38.28 4.28
N THR A 19 2.37 37.24 3.96
CA THR A 19 2.62 35.90 4.48
C THR A 19 3.14 34.99 3.37
N VAL A 20 4.32 34.42 3.56
CA VAL A 20 4.90 33.43 2.64
C VAL A 20 4.68 32.04 3.22
N VAL A 21 3.95 31.19 2.50
CA VAL A 21 3.73 29.79 2.83
C VAL A 21 4.64 28.91 1.97
N ILE A 22 5.71 28.37 2.54
CA ILE A 22 6.66 27.53 1.82
C ILE A 22 6.28 26.06 2.00
N MET A 23 6.17 25.32 0.90
CA MET A 23 5.87 23.90 0.87
C MET A 23 6.95 23.11 0.12
N ARG A 24 7.46 22.04 0.73
CA ARG A 24 8.25 21.04 0.01
C ARG A 24 7.31 20.11 -0.76
N HIS A 25 7.62 19.82 -2.03
CA HIS A 25 6.84 18.87 -2.81
C HIS A 25 6.60 17.52 -2.12
N ALA A 26 5.48 16.86 -2.45
CA ALA A 26 5.12 15.54 -1.94
C ALA A 26 6.06 14.43 -2.44
N LYS A 27 5.91 13.20 -1.93
CA LYS A 27 6.83 12.10 -2.23
C LYS A 27 6.84 11.72 -3.72
N ALA A 28 7.97 11.95 -4.39
CA ALA A 28 8.22 11.56 -5.78
C ALA A 28 8.54 10.07 -5.96
N LYS A 29 8.40 9.58 -7.20
CA LYS A 29 8.94 8.27 -7.60
C LYS A 29 10.47 8.24 -7.43
N ARG A 30 11.05 7.03 -7.38
CA ARG A 30 12.50 6.88 -7.45
C ARG A 30 12.99 7.33 -8.84
N PRO A 31 14.22 7.87 -8.96
CA PRO A 31 14.84 8.12 -10.25
C PRO A 31 14.85 6.84 -11.10
N VAL A 32 14.63 6.99 -12.39
CA VAL A 32 14.79 5.93 -13.39
C VAL A 32 15.90 6.38 -14.33
N GLU A 33 16.76 5.46 -14.73
CA GLU A 33 17.86 5.74 -15.66
C GLU A 33 17.32 6.32 -16.97
N GLY A 34 17.98 7.36 -17.49
CA GLY A 34 17.56 8.07 -18.71
C GLY A 34 16.38 9.03 -18.55
N GLN A 35 15.73 9.12 -17.38
CA GLN A 35 14.65 10.09 -17.14
C GLN A 35 15.20 11.41 -16.56
N PRO A 36 14.89 12.58 -17.16
CA PRO A 36 15.23 13.87 -16.56
C PRO A 36 14.59 14.05 -15.17
N ASP A 37 15.36 14.49 -14.16
CA ASP A 37 14.83 14.63 -12.79
C ASP A 37 13.67 15.64 -12.70
N LEU A 38 13.69 16.68 -13.54
CA LEU A 38 12.63 17.68 -13.63
C LEU A 38 11.27 17.04 -13.98
N GLU A 39 11.27 15.99 -14.82
CA GLU A 39 10.09 15.26 -15.28
C GLU A 39 9.63 14.15 -14.32
N ARG A 40 10.31 13.97 -13.19
CA ARG A 40 9.99 12.92 -12.24
C ARG A 40 8.66 13.22 -11.52
N PRO A 41 7.63 12.36 -11.65
CA PRO A 41 6.33 12.62 -11.06
C PRO A 41 6.25 12.20 -9.59
N LEU A 42 5.16 12.60 -8.94
CA LEU A 42 4.74 12.05 -7.64
C LEU A 42 4.54 10.53 -7.71
N SER A 43 4.87 9.86 -6.60
CA SER A 43 4.50 8.46 -6.39
C SER A 43 3.03 8.34 -5.99
N GLU A 44 2.38 7.22 -6.25
CA GLU A 44 0.98 7.00 -5.84
C GLU A 44 0.81 7.08 -4.33
N ALA A 45 1.75 6.52 -3.56
CA ALA A 45 1.78 6.66 -2.11
C ALA A 45 1.93 8.13 -1.67
N GLY A 46 2.75 8.91 -2.38
CA GLY A 46 2.90 10.35 -2.13
C GLY A 46 1.62 11.13 -2.40
N LYS A 47 0.95 10.88 -3.52
CA LYS A 47 -0.35 11.50 -3.83
C LYS A 47 -1.42 11.15 -2.79
N ARG A 48 -1.52 9.88 -2.39
CA ARG A 48 -2.50 9.46 -1.39
C ARG A 48 -2.22 10.07 -0.02
N ALA A 49 -0.96 10.09 0.40
CA ALA A 49 -0.54 10.71 1.64
C ALA A 49 -0.89 12.21 1.67
N GLU A 50 -0.52 12.92 0.60
CA GLU A 50 -0.78 14.35 0.48
C GLU A 50 -2.28 14.67 0.42
N ALA A 51 -3.06 13.90 -0.35
CA ALA A 51 -4.51 14.09 -0.43
C ALA A 51 -5.22 13.84 0.91
N ALA A 52 -4.66 12.99 1.77
CA ALA A 52 -5.22 12.70 3.08
C ALA A 52 -4.90 13.80 4.11
N THR A 53 -3.71 14.40 4.07
CA THR A 53 -3.23 15.30 5.13
C THR A 53 -3.31 16.78 4.79
N LEU A 54 -3.27 17.14 3.50
CA LEU A 54 -3.27 18.53 3.08
C LEU A 54 -4.54 19.30 3.46
N PRO A 55 -5.76 18.71 3.44
CA PRO A 55 -6.97 19.37 3.94
C PRO A 55 -6.86 19.82 5.40
N ASP A 56 -6.19 19.05 6.26
CA ASP A 56 -5.98 19.44 7.66
C ASP A 56 -4.87 20.49 7.77
N ALA A 57 -3.79 20.34 7.00
CA ALA A 57 -2.64 21.25 7.04
C ALA A 57 -3.03 22.69 6.66
N VAL A 58 -3.97 22.86 5.73
CA VAL A 58 -4.42 24.18 5.29
C VAL A 58 -5.51 24.80 6.16
N LEU A 59 -6.00 24.11 7.22
CA LEU A 59 -6.93 24.73 8.19
C LEU A 59 -6.34 25.97 8.90
N LEU A 60 -5.01 26.08 8.95
CA LEU A 60 -4.28 27.21 9.51
C LEU A 60 -3.97 28.30 8.47
N TRP A 61 -4.63 28.26 7.29
CA TRP A 61 -4.32 29.18 6.19
C TRP A 61 -4.47 30.65 6.62
N PRO A 62 -3.50 31.52 6.28
CA PRO A 62 -3.58 32.95 6.59
C PRO A 62 -4.72 33.63 5.82
N GLN A 63 -5.30 34.68 6.39
CA GLN A 63 -6.32 35.49 5.72
C GLN A 63 -5.70 36.41 4.66
N GLY A 64 -6.48 36.74 3.63
CA GLY A 64 -6.09 37.68 2.57
C GLY A 64 -6.14 37.06 1.17
N THR A 65 -5.82 37.88 0.18
CA THR A 65 -5.67 37.43 -1.22
C THR A 65 -4.47 36.50 -1.35
N ALA A 66 -4.63 35.40 -2.07
CA ALA A 66 -3.62 34.34 -2.10
C ALA A 66 -3.20 33.97 -3.53
N GLU A 67 -1.90 33.82 -3.74
CA GLU A 67 -1.31 33.29 -4.98
C GLU A 67 -0.55 31.99 -4.70
N VAL A 68 -0.60 31.03 -5.63
CA VAL A 68 0.20 29.80 -5.57
C VAL A 68 1.25 29.78 -6.67
N TRP A 69 2.51 29.65 -6.28
CA TRP A 69 3.68 29.55 -7.15
C TRP A 69 4.34 28.18 -7.02
N THR A 70 4.95 27.70 -8.09
CA THR A 70 5.61 26.39 -8.11
C THR A 70 6.92 26.39 -8.88
N SER A 71 7.86 25.56 -8.43
CA SER A 71 8.99 25.13 -9.25
C SER A 71 8.51 24.43 -10.54
N PRO A 72 9.25 24.53 -11.66
CA PRO A 72 8.96 23.82 -12.91
C PRO A 72 9.04 22.29 -12.78
N ALA A 73 9.62 21.76 -11.69
CA ALA A 73 9.66 20.32 -11.47
C ALA A 73 8.25 19.73 -11.42
N LYS A 74 8.02 18.66 -12.20
CA LYS A 74 6.71 18.01 -12.34
C LYS A 74 6.09 17.61 -11.00
N ARG A 75 6.90 17.10 -10.07
CA ARG A 75 6.48 16.76 -8.70
C ARG A 75 6.02 17.97 -7.89
N ALA A 76 6.67 19.12 -8.04
CA ALA A 76 6.29 20.36 -7.36
C ALA A 76 5.00 20.89 -7.96
N PHE A 77 4.91 20.94 -9.29
CA PHE A 77 3.68 21.35 -10.00
C PHE A 77 2.48 20.48 -9.63
N GLN A 78 2.66 19.15 -9.57
CA GLN A 78 1.61 18.23 -9.12
C GLN A 78 1.20 18.47 -7.67
N THR A 79 2.16 18.76 -6.78
CA THR A 79 1.87 19.10 -5.38
C THR A 79 1.12 20.43 -5.28
N ALA A 80 1.51 21.45 -6.05
CA ALA A 80 0.85 22.74 -6.11
C ALA A 80 -0.62 22.62 -6.57
N ARG A 81 -0.90 21.75 -7.55
CA ARG A 81 -2.28 21.45 -7.96
C ARG A 81 -3.12 20.86 -6.82
N MET A 82 -2.52 20.03 -5.97
CA MET A 82 -3.20 19.46 -4.81
C MET A 82 -3.44 20.51 -3.73
N LEU A 83 -2.47 21.41 -3.51
CA LEU A 83 -2.63 22.56 -2.61
C LEU A 83 -3.76 23.48 -3.08
N VAL A 84 -3.78 23.86 -4.36
CA VAL A 84 -4.87 24.66 -4.94
C VAL A 84 -6.23 23.98 -4.68
N ALA A 85 -6.35 22.68 -4.96
CA ALA A 85 -7.59 21.96 -4.73
C ALA A 85 -8.02 21.94 -3.25
N ALA A 86 -7.07 21.76 -2.32
CA ALA A 86 -7.34 21.77 -0.89
C ALA A 86 -7.77 23.17 -0.40
N LEU A 87 -7.12 24.22 -0.88
CA LEU A 87 -7.48 25.62 -0.59
C LEU A 87 -8.87 25.97 -1.12
N SER A 88 -9.17 25.61 -2.36
CA SER A 88 -10.50 25.82 -2.94
C SER A 88 -11.60 25.07 -2.18
N ALA A 89 -11.31 23.85 -1.69
CA ALA A 89 -12.25 23.10 -0.87
C ALA A 89 -12.54 23.76 0.50
N GLN A 90 -11.62 24.58 1.00
CA GLN A 90 -11.81 25.39 2.20
C GLN A 90 -12.38 26.80 1.91
N GLY A 91 -12.67 27.12 0.65
CA GLY A 91 -13.22 28.42 0.24
C GLY A 91 -12.17 29.52 0.08
N VAL A 92 -10.87 29.18 0.02
CA VAL A 92 -9.80 30.13 -0.31
C VAL A 92 -9.69 30.24 -1.83
N ASP A 93 -9.97 31.42 -2.38
CA ASP A 93 -9.80 31.68 -3.80
C ASP A 93 -8.34 32.02 -4.13
N VAL A 94 -7.72 31.19 -4.97
CA VAL A 94 -6.35 31.36 -5.46
C VAL A 94 -6.27 31.45 -6.97
N GLY A 95 -7.41 31.38 -7.69
CA GLY A 95 -7.47 31.40 -9.16
C GLY A 95 -6.72 30.28 -9.91
N GLY A 96 -6.02 29.39 -9.20
CA GLY A 96 -5.19 28.33 -9.76
C GLY A 96 -3.71 28.45 -9.35
N ILE A 97 -2.82 27.93 -10.20
CA ILE A 97 -1.38 28.17 -10.07
C ILE A 97 -1.07 29.48 -10.81
N ALA A 98 -0.72 30.51 -10.06
CA ALA A 98 -0.46 31.85 -10.61
C ALA A 98 0.86 31.92 -11.38
N ARG A 99 1.93 31.27 -10.87
CA ARG A 99 3.27 31.33 -11.47
C ARG A 99 4.00 29.99 -11.42
N THR A 100 4.67 29.63 -12.52
CA THR A 100 5.71 28.60 -12.53
C THR A 100 7.05 29.30 -12.68
N MET A 101 7.92 29.21 -11.69
CA MET A 101 9.10 30.08 -11.60
C MET A 101 10.41 29.28 -11.67
N PRO A 102 11.29 29.53 -12.66
CA PRO A 102 12.61 28.88 -12.76
C PRO A 102 13.49 29.09 -11.54
N CYS A 103 13.43 30.26 -10.89
CA CYS A 103 14.20 30.54 -9.66
C CYS A 103 13.88 29.55 -8.52
N LEU A 104 12.68 28.95 -8.52
CA LEU A 104 12.30 27.93 -7.54
C LEU A 104 12.92 26.54 -7.83
N TRP A 105 13.53 26.38 -9.01
CA TRP A 105 14.35 25.23 -9.40
C TRP A 105 15.84 25.54 -9.27
N ASP A 106 16.29 26.68 -9.80
CA ASP A 106 17.72 27.00 -9.91
C ASP A 106 18.32 27.64 -8.65
N GLY A 107 17.48 28.08 -7.70
CA GLY A 107 17.91 28.63 -6.41
C GLY A 107 18.19 30.13 -6.40
N ASP A 108 17.69 30.87 -7.38
CA ASP A 108 17.87 32.33 -7.46
C ASP A 108 16.97 33.05 -6.42
N GLY A 109 17.56 33.33 -5.25
CA GLY A 109 16.85 34.00 -4.16
C GLY A 109 16.59 35.48 -4.39
N ALA A 110 17.39 36.17 -5.21
CA ALA A 110 17.14 37.58 -5.54
C ALA A 110 15.89 37.72 -6.41
N ALA A 111 15.76 36.87 -7.44
CA ALA A 111 14.54 36.79 -8.24
C ALA A 111 13.32 36.40 -7.40
N LEU A 112 13.48 35.50 -6.41
CA LEU A 112 12.39 35.13 -5.51
C LEU A 112 11.97 36.28 -4.59
N ALA A 113 12.93 36.96 -3.94
CA ALA A 113 12.66 38.10 -3.07
C ALA A 113 11.92 39.21 -3.84
N ARG A 114 12.35 39.47 -5.08
CA ARG A 114 11.72 40.46 -5.96
C ARG A 114 10.29 40.11 -6.26
N ALA A 115 10.05 38.85 -6.65
CA ALA A 115 8.71 38.37 -6.92
C ALA A 115 7.79 38.48 -5.70
N ILE A 116 8.30 38.18 -4.49
CA ILE A 116 7.55 38.32 -3.23
C ILE A 116 7.12 39.77 -3.03
N VAL A 117 8.04 40.73 -3.17
CA VAL A 117 7.76 42.16 -2.98
C VAL A 117 6.77 42.69 -4.04
N GLU A 118 6.95 42.32 -5.31
CA GLU A 118 6.12 42.79 -6.42
C GLU A 118 4.72 42.15 -6.48
N SER A 119 4.50 41.03 -5.79
CA SER A 119 3.20 40.38 -5.80
C SER A 119 2.13 41.26 -5.11
N PRO A 120 0.94 41.42 -5.71
CA PRO A 120 -0.15 42.14 -5.07
C PRO A 120 -0.82 41.30 -3.95
N ALA A 121 -0.54 40.00 -3.87
CA ALA A 121 -1.19 39.10 -2.92
C ALA A 121 -0.70 39.33 -1.47
N ASP A 122 -1.61 39.16 -0.52
CA ASP A 122 -1.32 39.15 0.91
C ASP A 122 -0.60 37.85 1.32
N VAL A 123 -0.96 36.73 0.69
CA VAL A 123 -0.45 35.39 0.97
C VAL A 123 0.15 34.78 -0.30
N ILE A 124 1.40 34.31 -0.21
CA ILE A 124 2.13 33.73 -1.33
C ILE A 124 2.54 32.31 -0.96
N ALA A 125 1.96 31.32 -1.62
CA ALA A 125 2.32 29.92 -1.46
C ALA A 125 3.42 29.54 -2.44
N ILE A 126 4.52 28.96 -1.96
CA ILE A 126 5.65 28.54 -2.78
C ILE A 126 5.83 27.03 -2.66
N VAL A 127 5.64 26.30 -3.75
CA VAL A 127 5.89 24.86 -3.80
C VAL A 127 7.23 24.58 -4.47
N GLY A 128 8.19 24.12 -3.67
CA GLY A 128 9.58 23.92 -4.09
C GLY A 128 10.13 22.55 -3.75
N HIS A 129 11.45 22.45 -3.75
CA HIS A 129 12.19 21.23 -3.46
C HIS A 129 13.35 21.51 -2.51
N ASN A 130 13.83 20.47 -1.83
CA ASN A 130 15.05 20.58 -1.02
C ASN A 130 16.28 20.47 -1.93
N PRO A 131 17.39 21.17 -1.61
CA PRO A 131 17.64 21.89 -0.35
C PRO A 131 17.02 23.30 -0.26
N LEU A 132 16.55 23.86 -1.38
CA LEU A 132 16.15 25.27 -1.47
C LEU A 132 15.03 25.67 -0.52
N VAL A 133 13.99 24.85 -0.35
CA VAL A 133 12.88 25.14 0.58
C VAL A 133 13.37 25.34 2.02
N GLU A 134 14.29 24.51 2.51
CA GLU A 134 14.88 24.67 3.84
C GLU A 134 15.75 25.94 3.91
N ALA A 135 16.52 26.21 2.86
CA ALA A 135 17.37 27.40 2.79
C ALA A 135 16.55 28.70 2.79
N TRP A 136 15.47 28.78 2.01
CA TRP A 136 14.60 29.96 1.97
C TRP A 136 13.81 30.13 3.26
N CYS A 137 13.33 29.04 3.86
CA CYS A 137 12.66 29.12 5.16
C CYS A 137 13.60 29.67 6.25
N ARG A 138 14.85 29.19 6.27
CA ARG A 138 15.90 29.73 7.15
C ARG A 138 16.17 31.20 6.88
N ALA A 139 16.31 31.59 5.61
CA ALA A 139 16.58 32.99 5.25
C ALA A 139 15.44 33.92 5.65
N LEU A 140 14.19 33.52 5.41
CA LEU A 140 13.02 34.36 5.65
C LEU A 140 12.54 34.39 7.11
N SER A 141 12.85 33.38 7.93
CA SER A 141 12.33 33.28 9.31
C SER A 141 13.40 33.16 10.39
N GLY A 142 14.66 32.94 10.02
CA GLY A 142 15.75 32.59 10.94
C GLY A 142 15.67 31.17 11.53
N ALA A 143 14.57 30.42 11.30
CA ALA A 143 14.38 29.09 11.88
C ALA A 143 15.07 27.98 11.06
N GLU A 144 15.73 27.06 11.75
CA GLU A 144 16.29 25.84 11.13
C GLU A 144 15.29 24.68 11.19
N LEU A 145 14.43 24.58 10.17
CA LEU A 145 13.40 23.55 10.07
C LEU A 145 13.78 22.44 9.08
N ARG A 146 13.39 21.19 9.39
CA ARG A 146 13.60 20.02 8.53
C ARG A 146 12.32 19.64 7.80
N PHE A 147 12.28 19.89 6.50
CA PHE A 147 11.10 19.64 5.70
C PHE A 147 11.10 18.20 5.21
N ALA A 148 10.25 17.33 5.76
CA ALA A 148 9.86 16.12 5.04
C ALA A 148 9.08 16.48 3.76
N THR A 149 8.97 15.55 2.82
CA THR A 149 8.13 15.76 1.62
C THR A 149 6.69 16.08 2.03
N GLY A 150 6.10 17.14 1.47
CA GLY A 150 4.78 17.63 1.82
C GLY A 150 4.73 18.55 3.05
N SER A 151 5.86 18.92 3.66
CA SER A 151 5.86 19.86 4.80
C SER A 151 5.55 21.28 4.35
N LEU A 152 4.88 22.05 5.21
CA LEU A 152 4.53 23.46 5.01
C LEU A 152 5.00 24.32 6.18
N ALA A 153 5.42 25.55 5.90
CA ALA A 153 5.69 26.59 6.90
C ALA A 153 5.07 27.91 6.45
N ALA A 154 4.41 28.65 7.34
CA ALA A 154 3.97 30.01 7.08
C ALA A 154 4.81 31.02 7.85
N ILE A 155 5.27 32.04 7.14
CA ILE A 155 6.15 33.08 7.64
C ILE A 155 5.51 34.41 7.32
N GLU A 156 5.20 35.21 8.33
CA GLU A 156 4.77 36.59 8.18
C GLU A 156 6.01 37.49 8.03
N LEU A 157 5.96 38.39 7.07
CA LEU A 157 7.00 39.36 6.75
C LEU A 157 6.42 40.77 6.94
N ASP A 158 7.08 41.57 7.77
CA ASP A 158 6.83 43.01 7.90
C ASP A 158 7.84 43.73 6.99
N ILE A 159 7.40 44.14 5.79
CA ILE A 159 8.24 44.78 4.78
C ILE A 159 8.02 46.29 4.85
N ASP A 160 9.05 47.05 5.24
CA ASP A 160 9.00 48.51 5.28
C ASP A 160 9.92 49.17 4.25
N ASP A 161 9.84 50.50 4.14
CA ASP A 161 10.65 51.28 3.20
C ASP A 161 12.16 51.11 3.44
N THR A 162 12.57 50.83 4.68
CA THR A 162 13.97 50.56 5.03
C THR A 162 14.46 49.23 4.47
N ILE A 163 13.65 48.17 4.57
CA ILE A 163 13.92 46.87 3.94
C ILE A 163 13.99 47.04 2.43
N LEU A 164 13.01 47.72 1.82
CA LEU A 164 12.97 47.93 0.37
C LEU A 164 14.17 48.72 -0.16
N ALA A 165 14.66 49.70 0.59
CA ALA A 165 15.85 50.49 0.23
C ALA A 165 17.18 49.73 0.43
N SER A 166 17.20 48.72 1.30
CA SER A 166 18.40 47.93 1.62
C SER A 166 18.63 46.77 0.64
N VAL A 167 17.62 46.38 -0.13
CA VAL A 167 17.77 45.37 -1.19
C VAL A 167 18.26 46.04 -2.47
N SER A 168 19.50 45.72 -2.88
CA SER A 168 20.00 46.09 -4.21
C SER A 168 19.41 45.15 -5.25
N TRP A 169 18.28 45.53 -5.86
CA TRP A 169 17.70 44.80 -6.97
C TRP A 169 18.61 44.93 -8.21
N PRO A 170 19.27 43.86 -8.70
CA PRO A 170 20.06 43.97 -9.92
C PRO A 170 19.13 44.33 -11.09
N ASP A 171 19.48 45.39 -11.84
CA ASP A 171 18.76 45.78 -13.05
C ASP A 171 18.85 44.65 -14.10
N LEU A 172 17.72 43.99 -14.36
CA LEU A 172 17.57 42.95 -15.36
C LEU A 172 17.34 43.56 -16.75
N PHE A 173 18.29 44.34 -17.26
CA PHE A 173 18.42 44.63 -18.69
C PHE A 173 19.60 43.85 -19.25
N GLY A 174 19.37 42.56 -19.46
CA GLY A 174 20.32 41.66 -20.10
C GLY A 174 19.64 40.33 -20.38
N ILE A 175 18.93 40.24 -21.51
CA ILE A 175 18.56 38.97 -22.12
C ILE A 175 19.90 38.29 -22.49
N PRO A 176 20.27 37.12 -21.95
CA PRO A 176 21.34 36.34 -22.55
C PRO A 176 20.75 35.72 -23.82
N GLY A 177 21.20 36.21 -24.97
CA GLY A 177 20.98 35.53 -26.24
C GLY A 177 21.57 34.13 -26.21
N ASP A 178 20.90 33.23 -26.93
CA ASP A 178 21.41 32.01 -27.54
C ASP A 178 22.68 31.43 -26.91
N VAL A 179 22.51 30.48 -25.98
CA VAL A 179 23.58 29.54 -25.63
C VAL A 179 23.36 28.29 -26.47
N GLU A 180 24.18 28.17 -27.50
CA GLU A 180 24.37 26.95 -28.27
C GLU A 180 24.72 25.76 -27.38
N ASP A 181 24.24 24.61 -27.83
CA ASP A 181 24.57 23.24 -27.45
C ASP A 181 26.02 23.10 -26.93
N SER A 182 26.17 22.71 -25.66
CA SER A 182 27.37 21.98 -25.26
C SER A 182 27.04 20.89 -24.25
N ASP A 183 27.25 19.70 -24.77
CA ASP A 183 27.07 18.39 -24.19
C ASP A 183 27.89 18.22 -22.89
N ASN A 184 27.30 17.43 -21.99
CA ASN A 184 27.99 16.61 -20.99
C ASN A 184 28.82 17.31 -19.89
N ARG A 185 28.24 17.44 -18.69
CA ARG A 185 28.95 17.40 -17.39
C ARG A 185 28.05 16.86 -16.29
N GLU A 186 28.24 15.58 -15.99
CA GLU A 186 28.03 15.03 -14.66
C GLU A 186 28.81 15.86 -13.64
N THR A 187 28.11 16.50 -12.70
CA THR A 187 28.46 16.70 -11.28
C THR A 187 27.51 17.76 -10.71
N SER A 188 26.91 17.45 -9.57
CA SER A 188 26.07 18.36 -8.81
C SER A 188 26.84 19.66 -8.50
N PRO A 189 26.43 20.85 -8.95
CA PRO A 189 27.15 22.06 -8.61
C PRO A 189 26.65 22.60 -7.27
N ALA A 190 27.56 22.57 -6.29
CA ALA A 190 27.75 23.56 -5.24
C ALA A 190 26.50 24.04 -4.47
N LEU A 191 26.35 23.49 -3.26
CA LEU A 191 25.64 24.10 -2.12
C LEU A 191 26.26 25.45 -1.65
N GLU A 192 27.25 25.98 -2.38
CA GLU A 192 27.92 27.26 -2.13
C GLU A 192 27.53 28.37 -3.12
N ARG A 193 26.40 28.23 -3.83
CA ARG A 193 25.75 29.40 -4.47
C ARG A 193 25.07 30.23 -3.37
N VAL A 194 25.77 31.31 -3.00
CA VAL A 194 25.31 32.54 -2.31
C VAL A 194 24.02 32.35 -1.49
N MET A 195 24.17 32.21 -0.17
CA MET A 195 23.06 32.43 0.76
C MET A 195 22.34 33.73 0.35
N PRO A 196 21.05 33.68 0.00
CA PRO A 196 20.40 34.79 -0.68
C PRO A 196 20.23 35.97 0.27
N THR A 197 21.19 36.89 0.25
CA THR A 197 21.27 38.06 1.14
C THR A 197 19.95 38.82 1.13
N GLU A 198 19.30 38.91 -0.02
CA GLU A 198 18.01 39.59 -0.23
C GLU A 198 16.88 38.93 0.56
N LEU A 199 16.84 37.60 0.64
CA LEU A 199 15.83 36.90 1.45
C LEU A 199 16.10 37.04 2.96
N TYR A 200 17.36 37.15 3.38
CA TYR A 200 17.70 37.45 4.78
C TYR A 200 17.31 38.89 5.15
N VAL A 201 17.54 39.84 4.25
CA VAL A 201 17.09 41.23 4.41
C VAL A 201 15.56 41.29 4.50
N LEU A 202 14.87 40.58 3.61
CA LEU A 202 13.40 40.51 3.64
C LEU A 202 12.87 39.83 4.91
N GLY A 203 13.60 38.86 5.44
CA GLY A 203 13.29 38.15 6.68
C GLY A 203 13.72 38.87 7.96
N ALA A 204 14.34 40.05 7.88
CA ALA A 204 14.90 40.76 9.04
C ALA A 204 13.83 41.10 10.09
N HIS A 205 12.60 41.39 9.64
CA HIS A 205 11.42 41.60 10.46
C HIS A 205 10.37 40.59 10.05
N SER A 206 10.51 39.37 10.57
CA SER A 206 9.65 38.25 10.24
C SER A 206 9.21 37.48 11.48
N ARG A 207 8.14 36.71 11.32
CA ARG A 207 7.64 35.79 12.33
C ARG A 207 7.22 34.48 11.68
N LEU A 208 7.80 33.37 12.14
CA LEU A 208 7.26 32.04 11.84
C LEU A 208 5.91 31.88 12.53
N LEU A 209 4.85 31.71 11.74
CA LEU A 209 3.49 31.56 12.26
C LEU A 209 3.21 30.12 12.68
N TRP A 210 3.52 29.17 11.80
CA TRP A 210 3.33 27.75 12.04
C TRP A 210 4.19 26.91 11.09
N PHE A 211 4.38 25.64 11.48
CA PHE A 211 5.05 24.62 10.70
C PHE A 211 4.29 23.30 10.82
N VAL A 212 4.01 22.67 9.69
CA VAL A 212 3.34 21.37 9.59
C VAL A 212 4.29 20.39 8.90
N GLN A 213 4.66 19.33 9.61
CA GLN A 213 5.47 18.26 9.04
C GLN A 213 4.67 17.49 7.99
N GLY A 214 5.29 17.23 6.85
CA GLY A 214 4.70 16.44 5.77
C GLY A 214 4.46 14.98 6.15
N PRO A 215 3.56 14.28 5.45
CA PRO A 215 3.10 12.96 5.84
C PRO A 215 4.17 11.87 5.68
N VAL A 216 4.07 10.83 6.51
CA VAL A 216 4.90 9.62 6.40
C VAL A 216 4.36 8.72 5.28
N SER A 217 4.73 9.07 4.03
CA SER A 217 4.28 8.38 2.81
C SER A 217 4.45 6.85 2.80
N GLN A 218 5.36 6.31 3.62
CA GLN A 218 5.56 4.86 3.79
C GLN A 218 4.28 4.14 4.24
N ARG A 219 3.41 4.81 5.01
CA ARG A 219 2.14 4.21 5.46
C ARG A 219 1.15 3.93 4.33
N TRP A 220 1.07 4.81 3.33
CA TRP A 220 0.26 4.57 2.13
C TRP A 220 0.95 3.63 1.15
N LYS A 221 2.29 3.58 1.16
CA LYS A 221 3.03 2.56 0.43
C LYS A 221 2.67 1.16 0.93
N THR A 222 2.55 0.96 2.25
CA THR A 222 2.06 -0.30 2.83
C THR A 222 0.71 -0.70 2.23
N LEU A 223 -0.25 0.23 2.17
CA LEU A 223 -1.58 -0.01 1.58
C LEU A 223 -1.50 -0.41 0.11
N SER A 224 -0.73 0.33 -0.70
CA SER A 224 -0.55 0.01 -2.11
C SER A 224 0.10 -1.36 -2.31
N THR A 225 1.04 -1.75 -1.45
CA THR A 225 1.63 -3.10 -1.49
C THR A 225 0.59 -4.17 -1.15
N ILE A 226 -0.25 -3.95 -0.14
CA ILE A 226 -1.31 -4.90 0.21
C ILE A 226 -2.32 -5.05 -0.93
N GLU A 227 -2.79 -3.95 -1.51
CA GLU A 227 -3.69 -3.93 -2.66
C GLU A 227 -3.11 -4.73 -3.83
N LYS A 228 -1.81 -4.56 -4.11
CA LYS A 228 -1.10 -5.31 -5.15
C LYS A 228 -1.09 -6.82 -4.84
N VAL A 229 -0.72 -7.21 -3.62
CA VAL A 229 -0.66 -8.62 -3.22
C VAL A 229 -2.04 -9.30 -3.32
N LEU A 230 -3.11 -8.63 -2.89
CA LEU A 230 -4.47 -9.15 -3.00
C LEU A 230 -4.93 -9.29 -4.45
N ARG A 231 -4.65 -8.29 -5.29
CA ARG A 231 -4.96 -8.32 -6.73
C ARG A 231 -4.23 -9.47 -7.42
N THR A 232 -2.91 -9.57 -7.22
CA THR A 232 -2.12 -10.68 -7.76
C THR A 232 -2.65 -12.04 -7.29
N GLY A 233 -3.05 -12.17 -6.03
CA GLY A 233 -3.67 -13.40 -5.53
C GLY A 233 -5.00 -13.72 -6.23
N SER A 234 -5.81 -12.71 -6.56
CA SER A 234 -7.03 -12.87 -7.35
C SER A 234 -6.73 -13.31 -8.79
N ASP A 235 -5.72 -12.70 -9.42
CA ASP A 235 -5.31 -13.04 -10.78
C ASP A 235 -4.79 -14.48 -10.85
N THR A 236 -3.99 -14.91 -9.86
CA THR A 236 -3.54 -16.31 -9.73
C THR A 236 -4.72 -17.27 -9.57
N VAL A 237 -5.79 -16.90 -8.85
CA VAL A 237 -6.99 -17.76 -8.76
C VAL A 237 -7.64 -17.93 -10.14
N ALA A 238 -7.76 -16.86 -10.92
CA ALA A 238 -8.32 -16.92 -12.26
C ALA A 238 -7.44 -17.73 -13.22
N GLU A 239 -6.12 -17.54 -13.18
CA GLU A 239 -5.14 -18.29 -13.96
C GLU A 239 -5.20 -19.80 -13.65
N ARG A 240 -5.23 -20.17 -12.37
CA ARG A 240 -5.29 -21.58 -11.96
C ARG A 240 -6.64 -22.22 -12.26
N LEU A 241 -7.73 -21.44 -12.28
CA LEU A 241 -9.01 -21.93 -12.78
C LEU A 241 -8.94 -22.24 -14.28
N ALA A 242 -8.36 -21.34 -15.07
CA ALA A 242 -8.21 -21.56 -16.52
C ALA A 242 -7.37 -22.80 -16.80
N ALA A 243 -6.24 -22.98 -16.09
CA ALA A 243 -5.41 -24.19 -16.21
C ALA A 243 -6.17 -25.47 -15.86
N PHE A 244 -6.98 -25.47 -14.79
CA PHE A 244 -7.84 -26.62 -14.46
C PHE A 244 -8.93 -26.86 -15.51
N GLN A 245 -9.40 -25.82 -16.21
CA GLN A 245 -10.40 -25.99 -17.27
C GLN A 245 -9.81 -26.53 -18.57
N GLU A 246 -8.54 -26.23 -18.84
CA GLU A 246 -7.79 -26.70 -20.00
C GLU A 246 -7.35 -28.16 -19.82
N ASP A 247 -6.83 -28.51 -18.65
CA ASP A 247 -6.45 -29.88 -18.28
C ASP A 247 -7.12 -30.29 -16.95
N PRO A 248 -8.39 -30.70 -16.98
CA PRO A 248 -9.13 -31.09 -15.79
C PRO A 248 -8.73 -32.47 -15.25
N ASP A 249 -8.07 -33.29 -16.06
CA ASP A 249 -7.70 -34.66 -15.69
C ASP A 249 -6.36 -34.72 -14.93
N ASP A 250 -5.49 -33.71 -15.08
CA ASP A 250 -4.35 -33.52 -14.19
C ASP A 250 -4.80 -33.15 -12.76
N ILE A 251 -4.48 -34.02 -11.80
CA ILE A 251 -4.79 -33.82 -10.37
C ILE A 251 -4.12 -32.55 -9.82
N GLU A 252 -2.96 -32.17 -10.36
CA GLU A 252 -2.21 -31.00 -9.91
C GLU A 252 -2.87 -29.68 -10.28
N THR A 253 -3.62 -29.60 -11.38
CA THR A 253 -4.33 -28.36 -11.75
C THR A 253 -5.43 -28.04 -10.71
N MET A 254 -6.20 -29.04 -10.27
CA MET A 254 -7.18 -28.90 -9.18
C MET A 254 -6.49 -28.57 -7.85
N HIS A 255 -5.38 -29.24 -7.53
CA HIS A 255 -4.62 -28.96 -6.32
C HIS A 255 -4.17 -27.49 -6.27
N LYS A 256 -3.49 -27.01 -7.33
CA LYS A 256 -2.98 -25.64 -7.44
C LYS A 256 -4.10 -24.61 -7.40
N PHE A 257 -5.24 -24.87 -8.03
CA PHE A 257 -6.42 -24.00 -7.95
C PHE A 257 -6.97 -23.88 -6.52
N ARG A 258 -7.11 -25.00 -5.80
CA ARG A 258 -7.57 -24.97 -4.41
C ARG A 258 -6.56 -24.31 -3.48
N VAL A 259 -5.26 -24.49 -3.73
CA VAL A 259 -4.19 -23.82 -2.98
C VAL A 259 -4.30 -22.30 -3.19
N SER A 260 -4.44 -21.82 -4.43
CA SER A 260 -4.52 -20.37 -4.70
C SER A 260 -5.73 -19.71 -4.01
N ILE A 261 -6.90 -20.35 -4.01
CA ILE A 261 -8.07 -19.85 -3.27
C ILE A 261 -7.80 -19.79 -1.77
N ARG A 262 -7.19 -20.84 -1.20
CA ARG A 262 -6.88 -20.90 0.23
C ARG A 262 -5.87 -19.81 0.63
N THR A 263 -4.86 -19.59 -0.20
CA THR A 263 -3.89 -18.50 -0.04
C THR A 263 -4.61 -17.17 -0.05
N LEU A 264 -5.42 -16.87 -1.08
CA LEU A 264 -6.14 -15.60 -1.18
C LEU A 264 -7.08 -15.35 0.01
N ARG A 265 -7.82 -16.38 0.45
CA ARG A 265 -8.66 -16.30 1.66
C ARG A 265 -7.83 -15.98 2.91
N SER A 266 -6.63 -16.54 3.01
CA SER A 266 -5.73 -16.31 4.15
C SER A 266 -5.25 -14.86 4.18
N LEU A 267 -4.91 -14.30 3.02
CA LEU A 267 -4.51 -12.89 2.86
C LEU A 267 -5.69 -11.95 3.17
N ALA A 268 -6.87 -12.21 2.61
CA ALA A 268 -8.07 -11.43 2.88
C ALA A 268 -8.45 -11.46 4.37
N ALA A 269 -8.39 -12.63 5.01
CA ALA A 269 -8.65 -12.74 6.44
C ALA A 269 -7.61 -12.01 7.31
N PHE A 270 -6.35 -11.94 6.85
CA PHE A 270 -5.30 -11.23 7.56
C PHE A 270 -5.55 -9.72 7.59
N VAL A 271 -5.94 -9.12 6.46
CA VAL A 271 -6.15 -7.66 6.34
C VAL A 271 -7.50 -7.16 6.89
N ARG A 272 -8.38 -8.08 7.29
CA ARG A 272 -9.73 -7.80 7.83
C ARG A 272 -9.81 -6.69 8.89
N PRO A 273 -8.86 -6.49 9.83
CA PRO A 273 -8.96 -5.41 10.82
C PRO A 273 -8.93 -4.01 10.21
N TRP A 274 -8.31 -3.84 9.05
CA TRP A 274 -8.07 -2.55 8.41
C TRP A 274 -9.02 -2.30 7.23
N GLN A 275 -9.57 -3.36 6.64
CA GLN A 275 -10.51 -3.30 5.53
C GLN A 275 -11.96 -3.04 6.00
N ASP A 276 -12.79 -2.52 5.08
CA ASP A 276 -14.23 -2.53 5.24
C ASP A 276 -14.75 -3.95 5.54
N LYS A 277 -15.67 -4.04 6.52
CA LYS A 277 -16.18 -5.31 7.04
C LYS A 277 -17.03 -6.04 6.01
N ARG A 278 -17.86 -5.32 5.23
CA ARG A 278 -18.80 -5.92 4.27
C ARG A 278 -18.06 -6.45 3.06
N GLN A 279 -17.14 -5.66 2.51
CA GLN A 279 -16.28 -6.09 1.41
C GLN A 279 -15.45 -7.32 1.80
N ASN A 280 -14.82 -7.31 2.98
CA ASN A 280 -14.02 -8.43 3.44
C ASN A 280 -14.85 -9.73 3.62
N ALA A 281 -16.05 -9.61 4.19
CA ALA A 281 -16.96 -10.75 4.36
C ALA A 281 -17.39 -11.31 3.00
N CYS A 282 -17.78 -10.43 2.07
CA CYS A 282 -18.14 -10.80 0.70
C CYS A 282 -17.03 -11.63 0.03
N VAL A 283 -15.80 -11.12 -0.01
CA VAL A 283 -14.67 -11.84 -0.64
C VAL A 283 -14.46 -13.21 0.01
N ASN A 284 -14.49 -13.29 1.34
CA ASN A 284 -14.26 -14.55 2.05
C ASN A 284 -15.39 -15.57 1.81
N ASP A 285 -16.64 -15.13 1.76
CA ASP A 285 -17.80 -16.01 1.56
C ASP A 285 -17.85 -16.55 0.13
N GLU A 286 -17.62 -15.70 -0.87
CA GLU A 286 -17.54 -16.11 -2.27
C GLU A 286 -16.43 -17.14 -2.47
N LEU A 287 -15.21 -16.87 -1.97
CA LEU A 287 -14.10 -17.83 -2.05
C LEU A 287 -14.37 -19.11 -1.26
N ARG A 288 -15.02 -19.03 -0.10
CA ARG A 288 -15.40 -20.22 0.69
C ARG A 288 -16.38 -21.09 -0.09
N SER A 289 -17.32 -20.50 -0.81
CA SER A 289 -18.29 -21.25 -1.62
C SER A 289 -17.60 -22.11 -2.69
N VAL A 290 -16.55 -21.58 -3.33
CA VAL A 290 -15.77 -22.30 -4.35
C VAL A 290 -14.91 -23.41 -3.74
N VAL A 291 -14.34 -23.18 -2.55
CA VAL A 291 -13.63 -24.25 -1.82
C VAL A 291 -14.56 -25.40 -1.49
N ARG A 292 -15.77 -25.11 -0.99
CA ARG A 292 -16.76 -26.15 -0.67
C ARG A 292 -17.19 -26.92 -1.91
N LEU A 293 -17.38 -26.20 -3.02
CA LEU A 293 -17.77 -26.81 -4.30
C LEU A 293 -16.75 -27.85 -4.80
N THR A 294 -15.45 -27.60 -4.58
CA THR A 294 -14.35 -28.43 -5.09
C THR A 294 -13.74 -29.37 -4.04
N SER A 295 -14.31 -29.45 -2.83
CA SER A 295 -13.73 -30.26 -1.75
C SER A 295 -13.75 -31.75 -2.06
N ARG A 296 -14.92 -32.29 -2.39
CA ARG A 296 -15.10 -33.72 -2.67
C ARG A 296 -14.22 -34.20 -3.83
N GLN A 297 -14.05 -33.38 -4.87
CA GLN A 297 -13.14 -33.71 -5.97
C GLN A 297 -11.71 -33.94 -5.48
N ARG A 298 -11.13 -32.98 -4.74
CA ARG A 298 -9.75 -33.13 -4.25
C ARG A 298 -9.59 -34.27 -3.26
N GLU A 299 -10.61 -34.51 -2.44
CA GLU A 299 -10.66 -35.63 -1.51
C GLU A 299 -10.60 -36.98 -2.26
N LEU A 300 -11.38 -37.14 -3.34
CA LEU A 300 -11.35 -38.33 -4.19
C LEU A 300 -10.03 -38.47 -4.98
N ASP A 301 -9.51 -37.37 -5.54
CA ASP A 301 -8.24 -37.40 -6.28
C ASP A 301 -7.08 -37.88 -5.37
N VAL A 302 -7.02 -37.38 -4.13
CA VAL A 302 -6.00 -37.80 -3.15
C VAL A 302 -6.15 -39.27 -2.78
N LEU A 303 -7.37 -39.72 -2.47
CA LEU A 303 -7.62 -41.12 -2.11
C LEU A 303 -7.26 -42.08 -3.25
N ALA A 304 -7.65 -41.75 -4.48
CA ALA A 304 -7.35 -42.55 -5.66
C ALA A 304 -5.84 -42.63 -5.95
N GLU A 305 -5.11 -41.52 -5.78
CA GLU A 305 -3.65 -41.46 -5.93
C GLU A 305 -2.95 -42.30 -4.84
N GLN A 306 -3.37 -42.16 -3.58
CA GLN A 306 -2.86 -42.95 -2.46
C GLN A 306 -3.10 -44.46 -2.66
N CYS A 307 -4.27 -44.87 -3.14
CA CYS A 307 -4.54 -46.27 -3.48
C CYS A 307 -3.71 -46.76 -4.67
N ALA A 308 -3.51 -45.92 -5.70
CA ALA A 308 -2.71 -46.31 -6.86
C ALA A 308 -1.22 -46.50 -6.54
N GLU A 309 -0.70 -45.80 -5.55
CA GLU A 309 0.69 -45.94 -5.08
C GLU A 309 0.91 -47.13 -4.14
N ARG A 310 -0.17 -47.74 -3.64
CA ARG A 310 -0.10 -48.87 -2.71
C ARG A 310 0.09 -50.20 -3.45
N PRO A 311 1.08 -51.03 -3.05
CA PRO A 311 1.34 -52.32 -3.70
C PRO A 311 0.19 -53.32 -3.61
N ASP A 312 -0.58 -53.27 -2.52
CA ASP A 312 -1.63 -54.26 -2.21
C ASP A 312 -3.02 -53.86 -2.72
N SER A 313 -3.15 -52.69 -3.34
CA SER A 313 -4.43 -52.23 -3.88
C SER A 313 -4.72 -52.89 -5.23
N SER A 314 -5.92 -53.45 -5.40
CA SER A 314 -6.31 -54.05 -6.67
C SER A 314 -6.48 -53.00 -7.77
N GLU A 315 -6.30 -53.44 -9.03
CA GLU A 315 -6.58 -52.59 -10.18
C GLU A 315 -8.07 -52.20 -10.22
N GLU A 316 -8.96 -53.08 -9.78
CA GLU A 316 -10.40 -52.87 -9.69
C GLU A 316 -10.75 -51.75 -8.70
N LEU A 317 -10.16 -51.74 -7.49
CA LEU A 317 -10.37 -50.67 -6.51
C LEU A 317 -9.88 -49.32 -7.04
N VAL A 318 -8.68 -49.29 -7.61
CA VAL A 318 -8.08 -48.06 -8.16
C VAL A 318 -8.93 -47.53 -9.31
N SER A 319 -9.41 -48.42 -10.20
CA SER A 319 -10.33 -48.05 -11.28
C SER A 319 -11.63 -47.47 -10.74
N PHE A 320 -12.25 -48.12 -9.74
CA PHE A 320 -13.47 -47.64 -9.09
C PHE A 320 -13.31 -46.23 -8.51
N LEU A 321 -12.22 -45.97 -7.78
CA LEU A 321 -11.95 -44.66 -7.19
C LEU A 321 -11.69 -43.59 -8.27
N ARG A 322 -10.97 -43.93 -9.33
CA ARG A 322 -10.73 -43.04 -10.48
C ARG A 322 -12.01 -42.73 -11.24
N GLU A 323 -12.90 -43.68 -11.40
CA GLU A 323 -14.22 -43.48 -12.01
C GLU A 323 -15.11 -42.57 -11.15
N ALA A 324 -15.12 -42.77 -9.84
CA ALA A 324 -15.82 -41.89 -8.90
C ALA A 324 -15.25 -40.46 -8.96
N ALA A 325 -13.92 -40.31 -8.99
CA ALA A 325 -13.25 -39.02 -9.16
C ALA A 325 -13.59 -38.37 -10.51
N ALA A 326 -13.64 -39.14 -11.60
CA ALA A 326 -14.01 -38.64 -12.93
C ALA A 326 -15.49 -38.20 -13.01
N ALA A 327 -16.39 -38.92 -12.34
CA ALA A 327 -17.80 -38.55 -12.24
C ALA A 327 -17.99 -37.24 -11.45
N GLU A 328 -17.30 -37.11 -10.32
CA GLU A 328 -17.30 -35.89 -9.53
C GLU A 328 -16.66 -34.72 -10.27
N ARG A 329 -15.59 -34.96 -11.05
CA ARG A 329 -14.92 -33.94 -11.87
C ARG A 329 -15.87 -33.34 -12.88
N LYS A 330 -16.66 -34.17 -13.57
CA LYS A 330 -17.72 -33.71 -14.49
C LYS A 330 -18.74 -32.80 -13.78
N ARG A 331 -19.16 -33.16 -12.56
CA ARG A 331 -20.07 -32.35 -11.74
C ARG A 331 -19.45 -31.00 -11.37
N VAL A 332 -18.21 -31.01 -10.89
CA VAL A 332 -17.46 -29.81 -10.48
C VAL A 332 -17.21 -28.90 -11.67
N MET A 333 -16.77 -29.43 -12.82
CA MET A 333 -16.55 -28.67 -14.04
C MET A 333 -17.82 -27.96 -14.51
N LYS A 334 -18.97 -28.65 -14.52
CA LYS A 334 -20.26 -28.05 -14.84
C LYS A 334 -20.62 -26.93 -13.85
N ALA A 335 -20.36 -27.12 -12.56
CA ALA A 335 -20.64 -26.13 -11.54
C ALA A 335 -19.70 -24.90 -11.61
N LEU A 336 -18.42 -25.09 -11.91
CA LEU A 336 -17.45 -24.01 -12.11
C LEU A 336 -17.75 -23.20 -13.38
N ALA A 337 -18.19 -23.86 -14.47
CA ALA A 337 -18.62 -23.21 -15.71
C ALA A 337 -19.96 -22.45 -15.56
N SER A 338 -20.72 -22.71 -14.50
CA SER A 338 -22.02 -22.09 -14.27
C SER A 338 -21.90 -20.56 -14.17
N LYS A 339 -22.97 -19.87 -14.60
CA LYS A 339 -23.06 -18.40 -14.49
C LYS A 339 -22.93 -17.92 -13.04
N LYS A 340 -23.40 -18.72 -12.07
CA LYS A 340 -23.31 -18.41 -10.64
C LYS A 340 -21.86 -18.32 -10.18
N THR A 341 -21.06 -19.35 -10.46
CA THR A 341 -19.66 -19.41 -10.00
C THR A 341 -18.80 -18.37 -10.72
N ARG A 342 -18.99 -18.18 -12.03
CA ARG A 342 -18.29 -17.12 -12.77
C ARG A 342 -18.58 -15.72 -12.21
N LYS A 343 -19.84 -15.44 -11.86
CA LYS A 343 -20.20 -14.17 -11.21
C LYS A 343 -19.57 -14.02 -9.82
N SER A 344 -19.52 -15.10 -9.03
CA SER A 344 -18.89 -15.14 -7.71
C SER A 344 -17.39 -14.76 -7.79
N LEU A 345 -16.63 -15.41 -8.68
CA LEU A 345 -15.20 -15.11 -8.87
C LEU A 345 -14.95 -13.74 -9.49
N ALA A 346 -15.77 -13.31 -10.46
CA ALA A 346 -15.69 -11.96 -11.02
C ALA A 346 -15.95 -10.89 -9.96
N ARG A 347 -16.86 -11.16 -9.02
CA ARG A 347 -17.12 -10.27 -7.88
C ARG A 347 -15.90 -10.17 -6.97
N VAL A 348 -15.23 -11.28 -6.65
CA VAL A 348 -13.96 -11.25 -5.89
C VAL A 348 -12.93 -10.38 -6.60
N GLY A 349 -12.72 -10.57 -7.90
CA GLY A 349 -11.79 -9.76 -8.68
C GLY A 349 -12.14 -8.26 -8.63
N LYS A 350 -13.43 -7.91 -8.76
CA LYS A 350 -13.90 -6.53 -8.64
C LYS A 350 -13.60 -5.94 -7.25
N GLU A 351 -14.00 -6.62 -6.18
CA GLU A 351 -13.81 -6.14 -4.81
C GLU A 351 -12.32 -5.98 -4.45
N LEU A 352 -11.43 -6.81 -4.99
CA LEU A 352 -9.99 -6.72 -4.75
C LEU A 352 -9.26 -5.77 -5.70
N SER A 353 -9.89 -5.37 -6.80
CA SER A 353 -9.38 -4.33 -7.70
C SER A 353 -9.52 -2.92 -7.11
N ASP A 354 -10.50 -2.72 -6.22
CA ASP A 354 -10.79 -1.47 -5.52
C ASP A 354 -11.07 -1.74 -4.03
N VAL A 355 -9.97 -1.90 -3.28
CA VAL A 355 -10.04 -2.25 -1.85
C VAL A 355 -10.50 -1.05 -1.05
N SER A 356 -11.63 -1.21 -0.35
CA SER A 356 -12.18 -0.22 0.56
C SER A 356 -11.57 -0.38 1.95
N TRP A 357 -10.82 0.63 2.37
CA TRP A 357 -10.20 0.71 3.69
C TRP A 357 -11.11 1.42 4.70
N ARG A 358 -10.92 1.13 6.00
CA ARG A 358 -11.61 1.87 7.06
C ARG A 358 -11.19 3.35 7.08
N PRO A 359 -12.06 4.29 7.55
CA PRO A 359 -11.75 5.72 7.54
C PRO A 359 -10.39 6.09 8.14
N ARG A 360 -10.05 5.53 9.33
CA ARG A 360 -8.73 5.72 9.96
C ARG A 360 -7.58 5.37 9.02
N ILE A 361 -7.70 4.27 8.28
CA ILE A 361 -6.63 3.75 7.41
C ILE A 361 -6.51 4.58 6.13
N VAL A 362 -7.62 5.11 5.63
CA VAL A 362 -7.60 6.07 4.51
C VAL A 362 -6.85 7.34 4.92
N HIS A 363 -7.15 7.84 6.12
CA HIS A 363 -6.62 9.10 6.65
C HIS A 363 -5.17 9.01 7.16
N ASP A 364 -4.82 7.96 7.90
CA ASP A 364 -3.51 7.85 8.56
C ASP A 364 -2.51 6.97 7.79
N GLY A 365 -3.00 6.22 6.79
CA GLY A 365 -2.30 5.09 6.20
C GLY A 365 -2.22 3.88 7.16
N LEU A 366 -1.37 2.91 6.83
CA LEU A 366 -1.08 1.77 7.70
C LEU A 366 0.42 1.63 7.96
N ASP A 367 0.81 1.68 9.24
CA ASP A 367 2.19 1.49 9.62
C ASP A 367 2.63 0.03 9.40
N PRO A 368 3.79 -0.25 8.77
CA PRO A 368 4.32 -1.61 8.62
C PRO A 368 4.42 -2.36 9.95
N SER A 369 4.73 -1.65 11.05
CA SER A 369 4.85 -2.24 12.39
C SER A 369 3.51 -2.78 12.92
N GLU A 370 2.37 -2.16 12.59
CA GLU A 370 1.04 -2.67 12.94
C GLU A 370 0.78 -4.03 12.26
N MET A 371 1.25 -4.17 11.02
CA MET A 371 1.11 -5.41 10.26
C MET A 371 2.03 -6.51 10.78
N ARG A 372 3.27 -6.16 11.15
CA ARG A 372 4.21 -7.05 11.82
C ARG A 372 3.69 -7.53 13.17
N ALA A 373 3.25 -6.63 14.03
CA ALA A 373 2.71 -6.97 15.35
C ALA A 373 1.50 -7.93 15.24
N ARG A 374 0.64 -7.74 14.24
CA ARG A 374 -0.46 -8.67 13.96
C ARG A 374 0.04 -10.05 13.55
N PHE A 375 1.05 -10.12 12.68
CA PHE A 375 1.66 -11.39 12.28
C PHE A 375 2.25 -12.12 13.50
N ASP A 376 3.04 -11.42 14.31
CA ASP A 376 3.69 -11.98 15.50
C ASP A 376 2.65 -12.50 16.51
N ALA A 377 1.53 -11.79 16.68
CA ALA A 377 0.43 -12.24 17.52
C ALA A 377 -0.23 -13.53 16.98
N LEU A 378 -0.41 -13.65 15.67
CA LEU A 378 -0.95 -14.87 15.05
C LEU A 378 0.02 -16.05 15.15
N ALA A 379 1.31 -15.81 14.95
CA ALA A 379 2.36 -16.81 15.09
C ALA A 379 2.47 -17.28 16.55
N SER A 380 2.50 -16.35 17.50
CA SER A 380 2.57 -16.68 18.93
C SER A 380 1.34 -17.46 19.40
N ALA A 381 0.15 -17.05 18.99
CA ALA A 381 -1.08 -17.78 19.30
C ALA A 381 -1.03 -19.21 18.76
N LEU A 382 -0.63 -19.38 17.50
CA LEU A 382 -0.49 -20.69 16.88
C LEU A 382 0.60 -21.55 17.55
N ALA A 383 1.72 -20.97 18.00
CA ALA A 383 2.75 -21.69 18.74
C ALA A 383 2.18 -22.27 20.04
N ASN A 384 1.41 -21.47 20.78
CA ASN A 384 0.73 -21.93 21.99
C ASN A 384 -0.31 -23.01 21.69
N ASP A 385 -1.09 -22.84 20.61
CA ASP A 385 -2.06 -23.84 20.19
C ASP A 385 -1.41 -25.17 19.81
N LEU A 386 -0.27 -25.14 19.11
CA LEU A 386 0.50 -26.33 18.75
C LEU A 386 1.07 -27.03 19.99
N ALA A 387 1.60 -26.26 20.95
CA ALA A 387 2.15 -26.80 22.19
C ALA A 387 1.09 -27.47 23.09
N ALA A 388 -0.15 -26.97 23.05
CA ALA A 388 -1.26 -27.49 23.84
C ALA A 388 -2.20 -28.44 23.03
N LEU A 389 -1.84 -28.79 21.80
CA LEU A 389 -2.72 -29.55 20.91
C LEU A 389 -2.76 -31.02 21.35
N ASP A 390 -3.93 -31.46 21.79
CA ASP A 390 -4.27 -32.87 21.80
C ASP A 390 -4.60 -33.33 20.37
N LEU A 391 -3.80 -34.27 19.86
CA LEU A 391 -3.97 -34.82 18.52
C LEU A 391 -5.28 -35.61 18.38
N ALA A 392 -5.82 -36.12 19.48
CA ALA A 392 -7.08 -36.86 19.49
C ALA A 392 -8.29 -35.95 19.20
N ASP A 393 -8.20 -34.66 19.53
CA ASP A 393 -9.25 -33.69 19.22
C ASP A 393 -9.27 -33.36 17.72
N VAL A 394 -10.28 -33.92 17.04
CA VAL A 394 -10.49 -33.80 15.60
C VAL A 394 -10.67 -32.34 15.16
N GLU A 395 -11.50 -31.60 15.87
CA GLU A 395 -11.85 -30.23 15.49
C GLU A 395 -10.65 -29.30 15.70
N ARG A 396 -9.99 -29.41 16.85
CA ARG A 396 -8.78 -28.64 17.18
C ARG A 396 -7.64 -28.92 16.21
N THR A 397 -7.36 -30.19 15.90
CA THR A 397 -6.31 -30.57 14.95
C THR A 397 -6.52 -29.90 13.59
N HIS A 398 -7.75 -29.95 13.07
CA HIS A 398 -8.07 -29.35 11.79
C HIS A 398 -7.95 -27.82 11.80
N ASP A 399 -8.36 -27.17 12.88
CA ASP A 399 -8.31 -25.72 13.00
C ASP A 399 -6.90 -25.18 13.24
N VAL A 400 -6.08 -25.85 14.04
CA VAL A 400 -4.65 -25.54 14.18
C VAL A 400 -3.95 -25.68 12.83
N ARG A 401 -4.19 -26.75 12.08
CA ARG A 401 -3.62 -26.93 10.73
C ARG A 401 -4.01 -25.80 9.77
N LYS A 402 -5.28 -25.38 9.77
CA LYS A 402 -5.73 -24.24 8.96
C LYS A 402 -5.03 -22.95 9.35
N ARG A 403 -4.88 -22.67 10.65
CA ARG A 403 -4.18 -21.49 11.16
C ARG A 403 -2.70 -21.51 10.78
N ALA A 404 -2.06 -22.67 10.84
CA ALA A 404 -0.67 -22.85 10.43
C ALA A 404 -0.45 -22.52 8.96
N LYS A 405 -1.31 -23.05 8.07
CA LYS A 405 -1.31 -22.67 6.65
C LYS A 405 -1.49 -21.16 6.46
N ARG A 406 -2.40 -20.54 7.24
CA ARG A 406 -2.62 -19.08 7.17
C ARG A 406 -1.38 -18.28 7.58
N VAL A 407 -0.69 -18.65 8.67
CA VAL A 407 0.54 -17.97 9.10
C VAL A 407 1.60 -18.07 7.99
N ARG A 408 1.80 -19.27 7.43
CA ARG A 408 2.73 -19.48 6.32
C ARG A 408 2.43 -18.63 5.09
N TYR A 409 1.20 -18.62 4.60
CA TYR A 409 0.84 -17.83 3.42
C TYR A 409 0.99 -16.32 3.64
N ASN A 410 0.67 -15.83 4.84
CA ASN A 410 0.86 -14.42 5.15
C ASN A 410 2.35 -14.07 5.24
N ALA A 411 3.17 -14.92 5.86
CA ALA A 411 4.63 -14.75 5.89
C ALA A 411 5.23 -14.67 4.48
N GLU A 412 4.88 -15.63 3.62
CA GLU A 412 5.40 -15.72 2.24
C GLU A 412 5.00 -14.54 1.36
N LYS A 413 3.74 -14.08 1.47
CA LYS A 413 3.19 -13.08 0.53
C LYS A 413 3.32 -11.64 1.01
N PHE A 414 3.48 -11.41 2.31
CA PHE A 414 3.65 -10.08 2.88
C PHE A 414 5.06 -9.83 3.43
N SER A 415 6.04 -10.69 3.13
CA SER A 415 7.44 -10.57 3.57
C SER A 415 8.05 -9.19 3.35
N ASP A 416 7.72 -8.51 2.25
CA ASP A 416 8.15 -7.13 1.95
C ASP A 416 7.71 -6.09 3.00
N ILE A 417 6.66 -6.38 3.78
CA ILE A 417 6.11 -5.49 4.81
C ILE A 417 6.46 -5.99 6.21
N ILE A 418 6.26 -7.28 6.49
CA ILE A 418 6.44 -7.85 7.83
C ILE A 418 7.86 -8.37 8.08
N GLY A 419 8.76 -8.34 7.09
CA GLY A 419 10.14 -8.80 7.21
C GLY A 419 10.34 -10.21 6.66
N GLY A 420 11.53 -10.47 6.10
CA GLY A 420 11.88 -11.78 5.54
C GLY A 420 12.06 -12.88 6.59
N ASP A 421 12.39 -12.50 7.83
CA ASP A 421 12.48 -13.40 8.98
C ASP A 421 11.13 -14.06 9.32
N ALA A 422 10.00 -13.40 9.00
CA ALA A 422 8.67 -13.98 9.16
C ALA A 422 8.49 -15.30 8.41
N VAL A 423 9.15 -15.47 7.26
CA VAL A 423 9.15 -16.72 6.49
C VAL A 423 9.88 -17.83 7.26
N GLY A 424 10.98 -17.49 7.94
CA GLY A 424 11.69 -18.42 8.84
C GLY A 424 10.81 -18.87 9.99
N ILE A 425 10.22 -17.91 10.71
CA ILE A 425 9.27 -18.18 11.82
C ILE A 425 8.15 -19.11 11.35
N ALA A 426 7.54 -18.83 10.20
CA ALA A 426 6.47 -19.67 9.69
C ALA A 426 6.94 -21.07 9.29
N LYS A 427 8.16 -21.22 8.76
CA LYS A 427 8.75 -22.53 8.41
C LYS A 427 9.00 -23.38 9.65
N ASP A 428 9.52 -22.81 10.73
CA ASP A 428 9.78 -23.54 11.98
C ASP A 428 8.48 -24.12 12.54
N MET A 429 7.39 -23.35 12.46
CA MET A 429 6.04 -23.80 12.84
C MET A 429 5.45 -24.85 11.87
N THR A 430 6.06 -25.04 10.71
CA THR A 430 5.65 -26.04 9.71
C THR A 430 6.31 -27.39 9.94
N ALA A 431 7.43 -27.46 10.69
CA ALA A 431 8.10 -28.73 11.02
C ALA A 431 7.21 -29.69 11.82
N HIS A 432 6.22 -29.18 12.55
CA HIS A 432 5.23 -29.97 13.29
C HIS A 432 3.95 -30.29 12.47
N GLN A 433 3.88 -29.92 11.18
CA GLN A 433 2.66 -30.06 10.37
C GLN A 433 2.53 -31.39 9.64
N ASP A 434 3.61 -32.12 9.35
CA ASP A 434 3.53 -33.34 8.52
C ASP A 434 2.67 -34.40 9.20
N ASN A 435 2.86 -34.61 10.51
CA ASN A 435 2.02 -35.49 11.31
C ASN A 435 0.56 -35.02 11.37
N LEU A 436 0.32 -33.71 11.53
CA LEU A 436 -1.04 -33.14 11.53
C LEU A 436 -1.73 -33.28 10.16
N GLY A 437 -0.96 -33.24 9.09
CA GLY A 437 -1.40 -33.49 7.72
C GLY A 437 -1.92 -34.91 7.58
N ALA A 438 -1.08 -35.89 7.89
CA ALA A 438 -1.40 -37.30 7.79
C ALA A 438 -2.60 -37.70 8.67
N ILE A 439 -2.70 -37.19 9.91
CA ILE A 439 -3.88 -37.39 10.77
C ILE A 439 -5.16 -36.82 10.13
N CYS A 440 -5.10 -35.60 9.57
CA CYS A 440 -6.27 -35.03 8.90
C CYS A 440 -6.68 -35.84 7.67
N ASP A 441 -5.70 -36.30 6.89
CA ASP A 441 -5.96 -37.01 5.65
C ASP A 441 -6.51 -38.42 5.95
N ALA A 442 -6.00 -39.11 6.98
CA ALA A 442 -6.56 -40.39 7.43
C ALA A 442 -8.03 -40.30 7.87
N ARG A 443 -8.38 -39.25 8.63
CA ARG A 443 -9.77 -38.98 9.04
C ARG A 443 -10.68 -38.71 7.83
N VAL A 444 -10.21 -37.91 6.87
CA VAL A 444 -10.94 -37.64 5.62
C VAL A 444 -11.12 -38.92 4.79
N ASN A 445 -10.09 -39.76 4.72
CA ASN A 445 -10.16 -41.04 4.01
C ASN A 445 -11.22 -41.96 4.62
N ILE A 446 -11.27 -42.08 5.95
CA ILE A 446 -12.31 -42.86 6.65
C ILE A 446 -13.72 -42.36 6.28
N ASP A 447 -13.94 -41.04 6.30
CA ASP A 447 -15.24 -40.45 5.95
C ASP A 447 -15.65 -40.73 4.49
N ILE A 448 -14.70 -40.64 3.55
CA ILE A 448 -14.95 -40.96 2.14
C ILE A 448 -15.30 -42.44 2.00
N VAL A 449 -14.52 -43.33 2.61
CA VAL A 449 -14.71 -44.77 2.54
C VAL A 449 -16.06 -45.18 3.13
N ASN A 450 -16.43 -44.64 4.29
CA ASN A 450 -17.75 -44.87 4.89
C ASN A 450 -18.88 -44.48 3.93
N SER A 451 -18.75 -43.34 3.24
CA SER A 451 -19.76 -42.92 2.25
C SER A 451 -19.88 -43.85 1.04
N PHE A 452 -18.85 -44.64 0.73
CA PHE A 452 -18.92 -45.67 -0.30
C PHE A 452 -19.50 -46.98 0.24
N LEU A 453 -19.13 -47.40 1.46
CA LEU A 453 -19.64 -48.62 2.09
C LEU A 453 -21.15 -48.56 2.40
N GLU A 454 -21.75 -47.37 2.44
CA GLU A 454 -23.20 -47.18 2.51
C GLU A 454 -23.94 -47.52 1.19
N GLN A 455 -23.20 -47.75 0.10
CA GLN A 455 -23.73 -48.04 -1.22
C GLN A 455 -23.65 -49.54 -1.53
N ASP A 456 -24.46 -50.00 -2.50
CA ASP A 456 -24.39 -51.38 -2.99
C ASP A 456 -23.19 -51.53 -3.94
N LEU A 457 -22.10 -52.12 -3.43
CA LEU A 457 -20.83 -52.27 -4.13
C LEU A 457 -20.50 -53.76 -4.34
N PRO A 458 -19.70 -54.10 -5.38
CA PRO A 458 -19.15 -55.43 -5.52
C PRO A 458 -18.45 -55.91 -4.24
N PRO A 459 -18.61 -57.18 -3.84
CA PRO A 459 -18.06 -57.70 -2.59
C PRO A 459 -16.54 -57.50 -2.44
N GLU A 460 -15.81 -57.60 -3.55
CA GLU A 460 -14.36 -57.45 -3.60
C GLU A 460 -13.94 -56.01 -3.27
N ILE A 461 -14.57 -55.02 -3.91
CA ILE A 461 -14.32 -53.58 -3.68
C ILE A 461 -14.72 -53.21 -2.25
N SER A 462 -15.87 -53.69 -1.77
CA SER A 462 -16.34 -53.43 -0.40
C SER A 462 -15.36 -53.96 0.64
N ARG A 463 -14.80 -55.16 0.41
CA ARG A 463 -13.78 -55.75 1.29
C ARG A 463 -12.49 -54.93 1.32
N GLU A 464 -11.97 -54.50 0.18
CA GLU A 464 -10.75 -53.69 0.14
C GLU A 464 -10.94 -52.29 0.73
N LEU A 465 -12.08 -51.66 0.48
CA LEU A 465 -12.43 -50.39 1.13
C LEU A 465 -12.51 -50.56 2.66
N ALA A 466 -13.09 -51.65 3.15
CA ALA A 466 -13.11 -51.95 4.58
C ALA A 466 -11.70 -52.12 5.16
N LEU A 467 -10.79 -52.80 4.45
CA LEU A 467 -9.38 -52.91 4.85
C LEU A 467 -8.70 -51.53 4.90
N LEU A 468 -8.86 -50.72 3.86
CA LEU A 468 -8.30 -49.36 3.82
C LEU A 468 -8.81 -48.50 4.97
N ARG A 469 -10.09 -48.61 5.32
CA ARG A 469 -10.65 -47.96 6.50
C ARG A 469 -9.96 -48.42 7.78
N THR A 470 -9.85 -49.73 8.00
CA THR A 470 -9.19 -50.29 9.18
C THR A 470 -7.75 -49.81 9.29
N GLU A 471 -7.00 -49.77 8.20
CA GLU A 471 -5.63 -49.26 8.22
C GLU A 471 -5.53 -47.78 8.59
N ASN A 472 -6.46 -46.93 8.11
CA ASN A 472 -6.50 -45.53 8.51
C ASN A 472 -6.91 -45.38 10.00
N GLU A 473 -7.81 -46.24 10.49
CA GLU A 473 -8.18 -46.31 11.91
C GLU A 473 -7.01 -46.77 12.78
N ASP A 474 -6.25 -47.77 12.34
CA ASP A 474 -5.06 -48.28 13.01
C ASP A 474 -3.92 -47.26 12.98
N TYR A 475 -3.68 -46.58 11.85
CA TYR A 475 -2.75 -45.46 11.77
C TYR A 475 -3.11 -44.36 12.77
N LEU A 476 -4.39 -44.00 12.88
CA LEU A 476 -4.85 -43.05 13.88
C LEU A 476 -4.63 -43.58 15.30
N ARG A 477 -4.91 -44.86 15.56
CA ARG A 477 -4.70 -45.48 16.87
C ARG A 477 -3.23 -45.44 17.28
N ASP A 478 -2.33 -45.86 16.39
CA ASP A 478 -0.89 -45.88 16.60
C ASP A 478 -0.32 -44.46 16.81
N THR A 479 -0.76 -43.51 15.97
CA THR A 479 -0.29 -42.12 16.04
C THR A 479 -0.80 -41.38 17.27
N LEU A 480 -2.00 -41.73 17.75
CA LEU A 480 -2.64 -41.10 18.90
C LEU A 480 -2.34 -41.82 20.23
N GLY A 481 -1.74 -43.02 20.17
CA GLY A 481 -1.33 -43.79 21.36
C GLY A 481 -2.48 -44.48 22.10
N TYR A 482 -3.51 -44.94 21.36
CA TYR A 482 -4.67 -45.66 21.92
C TYR A 482 -4.55 -47.17 21.86
#